data_AF-A0A947FF18-F1
#
_entry.id   AF-A0A947FF18-F1
#
_cell.length_a   1.000
_cell.length_b   1.000
_cell.length_c   1.000
_cell.angle_alpha   90.00
_cell.angle_beta   90.00
_cell.angle_gamma   90.00
#
_symmetry.space_group_name_H-M   'P 1'
#
loop_
_entity.id
_entity.type
_entity.pdbx_description
1 polymer ?
#
loop_
_entity_poly.entity_id
_entity_poly.type
_entity_poly.pdbx_seq_one_letter_code
_entity_poly.pdbx_strand_id
1 'polypeptide(L)'
;MQDRKLSRRELLVAGGATIATMALLNSRLAFAAPLRQGDEVLPWLDQPEENPVPEVIDNQLVWEEIDSWITPNDDFFGIAHYGWPEIEASQWRLAIDGMVENQLSLTLDELQARARQELTFTLECAGNHGLPFFDGGIGNARWAGTPLAALLAEAEVLE
;
A
#
# COMPACT_ATOMS: atom_id res chain seq x y z
N MET A 1 26.87 34.47 -44.21
CA MET A 1 26.26 33.32 -43.51
C MET A 1 27.38 32.58 -42.80
N GLN A 2 27.51 32.74 -41.48
CA GLN A 2 28.50 32.00 -40.68
C GLN A 2 27.88 30.64 -40.30
N ASP A 3 28.50 29.55 -40.75
CA ASP A 3 28.13 28.19 -40.34
C ASP A 3 28.45 28.00 -38.86
N ARG A 4 27.41 28.01 -38.02
CA ARG A 4 27.54 27.74 -36.59
C ARG A 4 27.69 26.23 -36.39
N LYS A 5 28.94 25.74 -36.37
CA LYS A 5 29.24 24.32 -36.10
C LYS A 5 28.97 24.01 -34.62
N LEU A 6 27.94 23.22 -34.36
CA LEU A 6 27.61 22.73 -33.02
C LEU A 6 28.76 21.86 -32.49
N SER A 7 29.22 22.15 -31.28
CA SER A 7 30.26 21.35 -30.63
C SER A 7 29.69 20.01 -30.15
N ARG A 8 30.55 18.98 -30.05
CA ARG A 8 30.18 17.66 -29.52
C ARG A 8 29.52 17.74 -28.14
N ARG A 9 29.96 18.69 -27.31
CA ARG A 9 29.40 18.93 -25.98
C ARG A 9 27.98 19.50 -26.07
N GLU A 10 27.72 20.45 -26.95
CA GLU A 10 26.38 20.98 -27.18
C GLU A 10 25.43 19.92 -27.74
N LEU A 11 25.93 19.05 -28.63
CA LEU A 11 25.14 17.92 -29.14
C LEU A 11 24.76 16.94 -28.01
N LEU A 12 25.71 16.60 -27.14
CA LEU A 12 25.46 15.68 -26.02
C LEU A 12 24.56 16.30 -24.95
N VAL A 13 24.75 17.58 -24.63
CA VAL A 13 23.93 18.29 -23.63
C VAL A 13 22.51 18.53 -24.16
N ALA A 14 22.37 19.00 -25.40
CA ALA A 14 21.06 19.22 -26.00
C ALA A 14 20.32 17.88 -26.23
N GLY A 15 21.00 16.89 -26.81
CA GLY A 15 20.42 15.56 -27.07
C GLY A 15 20.05 14.83 -25.78
N GLY A 16 20.91 14.87 -24.75
CA GLY A 16 20.64 14.27 -23.45
C GLY A 16 19.46 14.93 -22.73
N ALA A 17 19.35 16.26 -22.78
CA ALA A 17 18.21 16.98 -22.21
C ALA A 17 16.89 16.62 -22.91
N THR A 18 16.88 16.53 -24.25
CA THR A 18 15.68 16.16 -25.01
C THR A 18 15.21 14.73 -24.67
N ILE A 19 16.13 13.77 -24.57
CA ILE A 19 15.80 12.37 -24.21
C ILE A 19 15.25 12.29 -22.79
N ALA A 20 15.86 13.00 -21.82
CA ALA A 20 15.39 13.02 -20.44
C ALA A 20 13.99 13.65 -20.31
N THR A 21 13.74 14.76 -21.01
CA THR A 21 12.41 15.38 -21.06
C THR A 21 11.38 14.48 -21.72
N MET A 22 11.72 13.80 -22.82
CA MET A 22 10.85 12.82 -23.46
C MET A 22 10.56 11.62 -22.56
N ALA A 23 11.52 11.10 -21.80
CA ALA A 23 11.29 9.99 -20.89
C ALA A 23 10.33 10.37 -19.74
N LEU A 24 10.45 11.60 -19.24
CA LEU A 24 9.53 12.15 -18.23
C LEU A 24 8.12 12.42 -18.77
N LEU A 25 7.98 12.72 -20.07
CA LEU A 25 6.69 12.92 -20.74
C LEU A 25 6.06 11.59 -21.20
N ASN A 26 6.86 10.65 -21.71
CA ASN A 26 6.42 9.35 -22.20
C ASN A 26 6.07 8.38 -21.08
N SER A 27 6.59 8.54 -19.86
CA SER A 27 6.16 7.69 -18.73
C SER A 27 4.68 7.87 -18.40
N ARG A 28 4.13 9.08 -18.63
CA ARG A 28 2.69 9.36 -18.50
C ARG A 28 1.88 8.91 -19.72
N LEU A 29 2.50 8.86 -20.91
CA LEU A 29 1.84 8.45 -22.15
C LEU A 29 1.95 6.95 -22.45
N ALA A 30 2.85 6.22 -21.80
CA ALA A 30 3.00 4.77 -21.95
C ALA A 30 1.74 4.00 -21.52
N PHE A 31 0.93 4.60 -20.65
CA PHE A 31 -0.39 4.07 -20.23
C PHE A 31 -1.56 4.68 -21.02
N ALA A 32 -1.30 5.59 -21.94
CA ALA A 32 -2.30 6.26 -22.76
C ALA A 32 -2.01 6.00 -24.23
N ALA A 33 -2.19 4.75 -24.69
CA ALA A 33 -2.54 4.57 -26.09
C ALA A 33 -3.92 5.20 -26.27
N PRO A 34 -4.08 6.34 -26.97
CA PRO A 34 -5.39 6.92 -27.16
C PRO A 34 -6.25 5.90 -27.92
N LEU A 35 -7.45 5.64 -27.39
CA LEU A 35 -8.47 4.87 -28.10
C LEU A 35 -8.55 5.42 -29.54
N ARG A 36 -8.35 4.55 -30.53
CA ARG A 36 -8.53 4.91 -31.93
C ARG A 36 -10.00 5.24 -32.15
N GLN A 37 -10.26 6.07 -33.14
CA GLN A 37 -11.63 6.40 -33.51
C GLN A 37 -12.35 5.12 -33.97
N GLY A 38 -13.28 4.63 -33.15
CA GLY A 38 -13.97 3.35 -33.34
C GLY A 38 -13.58 2.24 -32.36
N ASP A 39 -12.61 2.48 -31.46
CA ASP A 39 -12.33 1.58 -30.35
C ASP A 39 -13.47 1.68 -29.32
N GLU A 40 -13.94 0.53 -28.85
CA GLU A 40 -14.91 0.39 -27.77
C GLU A 40 -14.19 -0.18 -26.55
N VAL A 41 -14.42 0.41 -25.37
CA VAL A 41 -13.92 -0.13 -24.12
C VAL A 41 -14.68 -1.43 -23.86
N LEU A 42 -13.98 -2.56 -23.95
CA LEU A 42 -14.55 -3.83 -23.56
C LEU A 42 -14.67 -3.85 -22.03
N PRO A 43 -15.86 -4.11 -21.48
CA PRO A 43 -15.99 -4.30 -20.04
C PRO A 43 -15.27 -5.59 -19.64
N TRP A 44 -14.75 -5.60 -18.43
CA TRP A 44 -14.24 -6.80 -17.79
C TRP A 44 -15.36 -7.83 -17.66
N LEU A 45 -15.10 -9.06 -18.12
CA LEU A 45 -16.11 -10.13 -18.19
C LEU A 45 -16.14 -11.00 -16.92
N ASP A 46 -15.14 -10.82 -16.07
CA ASP A 46 -14.80 -11.57 -14.88
C ASP A 46 -14.93 -10.72 -13.61
N GLN A 47 -15.84 -9.75 -13.64
CA GLN A 47 -16.20 -9.00 -12.44
C GLN A 47 -16.68 -9.94 -11.34
N PRO A 48 -16.18 -9.79 -10.10
CA PRO A 48 -16.66 -10.58 -8.99
C PRO A 48 -18.13 -10.25 -8.71
N GLU A 49 -18.83 -11.16 -8.05
CA GLU A 49 -20.20 -10.89 -7.61
C GLU A 49 -20.22 -9.72 -6.62
N GLU A 50 -21.30 -8.93 -6.61
CA GLU A 50 -21.47 -7.88 -5.61
C GLU A 50 -21.39 -8.46 -4.20
N ASN A 51 -20.64 -7.79 -3.32
CA ASN A 51 -20.49 -8.18 -1.93
C ASN A 51 -21.83 -8.09 -1.18
N PRO A 52 -22.41 -9.21 -0.72
CA PRO A 52 -23.69 -9.19 -0.02
C PRO A 52 -23.58 -8.75 1.45
N VAL A 53 -22.36 -8.53 1.97
CA VAL A 53 -22.08 -8.26 3.39
C VAL A 53 -21.08 -7.09 3.58
N PRO A 54 -21.39 -5.88 3.06
CA PRO A 54 -20.49 -4.72 3.12
C PRO A 54 -20.16 -4.28 4.56
N GLU A 55 -20.97 -4.63 5.54
CA GLU A 55 -20.75 -4.32 6.96
C GLU A 55 -19.60 -5.15 7.59
N VAL A 56 -19.26 -6.27 6.96
CA VAL A 56 -18.27 -7.26 7.46
C VAL A 56 -17.00 -7.23 6.62
N ILE A 57 -17.15 -7.09 5.30
CA ILE A 57 -16.07 -6.99 4.33
C ILE A 57 -16.29 -5.67 3.59
N ASP A 58 -15.39 -4.71 3.72
CA ASP A 58 -15.49 -3.41 3.06
C ASP A 58 -14.23 -3.10 2.25
N ASN A 59 -14.34 -2.11 1.35
CA ASN A 59 -13.25 -1.58 0.55
C ASN A 59 -12.39 -2.64 -0.18
N GLN A 60 -13.04 -3.69 -0.71
CA GLN A 60 -12.36 -4.67 -1.54
C GLN A 60 -11.69 -3.96 -2.72
N LEU A 61 -10.44 -4.32 -2.97
CA LEU A 61 -9.64 -3.72 -4.03
C LEU A 61 -10.28 -3.96 -5.40
N VAL A 62 -10.68 -2.88 -6.07
CA VAL A 62 -11.14 -2.91 -7.46
C VAL A 62 -9.90 -2.78 -8.36
N TRP A 63 -9.45 -3.89 -8.96
CA TRP A 63 -8.17 -3.92 -9.66
C TRP A 63 -8.10 -3.00 -10.88
N GLU A 64 -9.23 -2.70 -11.49
CA GLU A 64 -9.37 -1.73 -12.58
C GLU A 64 -9.02 -0.30 -12.19
N GLU A 65 -9.20 0.03 -10.91
CA GLU A 65 -9.04 1.38 -10.38
C GLU A 65 -7.67 1.57 -9.74
N ILE A 66 -6.83 0.53 -9.69
CA ILE A 66 -5.46 0.62 -9.15
C ILE A 66 -4.62 1.55 -10.03
N ASP A 67 -4.25 2.69 -9.45
CA ASP A 67 -3.41 3.71 -10.10
C ASP A 67 -2.12 4.01 -9.32
N SER A 68 -1.94 3.37 -8.16
CA SER A 68 -0.88 3.67 -7.21
C SER A 68 -0.25 2.41 -6.61
N TRP A 69 1.05 2.51 -6.28
CA TRP A 69 1.78 1.41 -5.65
C TRP A 69 1.38 1.21 -4.18
N ILE A 70 0.97 2.29 -3.52
CA ILE A 70 0.50 2.28 -2.13
C ILE A 70 -1.01 2.47 -2.18
N THR A 71 -1.75 1.47 -1.73
CA THR A 71 -3.20 1.55 -1.60
C THR A 71 -3.55 2.70 -0.66
N PRO A 72 -4.34 3.70 -1.08
CA PRO A 72 -4.83 4.74 -0.20
C PRO A 72 -5.57 4.15 1.00
N ASN A 73 -5.53 4.83 2.15
CA ASN A 73 -6.14 4.30 3.38
C ASN A 73 -7.66 4.06 3.22
N ASP A 74 -8.35 4.93 2.47
CA ASP A 74 -9.79 4.82 2.23
C ASP A 74 -10.14 3.68 1.26
N ASP A 75 -9.15 3.17 0.51
CA ASP A 75 -9.29 2.08 -0.45
C ASP A 75 -8.67 0.76 0.06
N PHE A 76 -8.16 0.73 1.30
CA PHE A 76 -7.56 -0.45 1.88
C PHE A 76 -8.67 -1.37 2.42
N PHE A 77 -8.70 -2.63 1.97
CA PHE A 77 -9.74 -3.58 2.35
C PHE A 77 -9.84 -3.76 3.87
N GLY A 78 -11.07 -3.94 4.35
CA GLY A 78 -11.34 -4.30 5.73
C GLY A 78 -12.14 -5.59 5.85
N ILE A 79 -11.87 -6.31 6.95
CA ILE A 79 -12.61 -7.51 7.32
C ILE A 79 -12.76 -7.55 8.84
N ALA A 80 -14.00 -7.61 9.33
CA ALA A 80 -14.31 -7.56 10.75
C ALA A 80 -15.13 -8.79 11.18
N HIS A 81 -14.49 -9.71 11.90
CA HIS A 81 -15.19 -10.89 12.45
C HIS A 81 -16.10 -10.57 13.64
N TYR A 82 -15.80 -9.49 14.38
CA TYR A 82 -16.51 -9.11 15.61
C TYR A 82 -16.87 -7.61 15.63
N GLY A 83 -16.97 -6.99 14.45
CA GLY A 83 -17.18 -5.55 14.30
C GLY A 83 -15.93 -4.70 14.56
N TRP A 84 -16.11 -3.38 14.51
CA TRP A 84 -15.05 -2.38 14.66
C TRP A 84 -15.13 -1.74 16.06
N PRO A 85 -14.08 -1.86 16.91
CA PRO A 85 -14.11 -1.30 18.25
C PRO A 85 -13.87 0.21 18.26
N GLU A 86 -14.63 0.94 19.08
CA GLU A 86 -14.30 2.31 19.47
C GLU A 86 -13.31 2.27 20.64
N ILE A 87 -12.12 2.86 20.47
CA ILE A 87 -11.03 2.80 21.45
C ILE A 87 -10.64 4.21 21.89
N GLU A 88 -10.69 4.44 23.20
CA GLU A 88 -10.14 5.64 23.82
C GLU A 88 -8.62 5.50 23.98
N ALA A 89 -7.85 6.20 23.13
CA ALA A 89 -6.39 6.07 23.07
C ALA A 89 -5.67 6.30 24.41
N SER A 90 -6.20 7.20 25.25
CA SER A 90 -5.63 7.49 26.58
C SER A 90 -5.80 6.34 27.59
N GLN A 91 -6.82 5.50 27.39
CA GLN A 91 -7.13 4.36 28.25
C GLN A 91 -6.57 3.05 27.71
N TRP A 92 -6.22 2.99 26.43
CA TRP A 92 -5.68 1.80 25.79
C TRP A 92 -4.35 1.35 26.41
N ARG A 93 -4.16 0.02 26.50
CA ARG A 93 -2.94 -0.63 26.96
C ARG A 93 -2.62 -1.85 26.09
N LEU A 94 -1.34 -2.04 25.77
CA LEU A 94 -0.79 -3.29 25.24
C LEU A 94 -0.26 -4.14 26.39
N ALA A 95 -0.82 -5.33 26.56
CA ALA A 95 -0.27 -6.35 27.46
C ALA A 95 0.68 -7.28 26.70
N ILE A 96 1.87 -7.53 27.25
CA ILE A 96 2.76 -8.61 26.83
C ILE A 96 2.90 -9.54 28.03
N ASP A 97 2.32 -10.73 27.94
CA ASP A 97 2.23 -11.70 29.02
C ASP A 97 2.49 -13.15 28.52
N GLY A 98 2.15 -14.15 29.34
CA GLY A 98 2.34 -15.56 29.00
C GLY A 98 3.73 -16.08 29.39
N MET A 99 4.43 -16.70 28.42
CA MET A 99 5.75 -17.30 28.62
C MET A 99 6.87 -16.25 28.53
N VAL A 100 6.85 -15.30 29.46
CA VAL A 100 7.83 -14.21 29.57
C VAL A 100 8.21 -14.03 31.03
N GLU A 101 9.46 -13.66 31.30
CA GLU A 101 9.92 -13.33 32.67
C GLU A 101 9.32 -11.99 33.13
N ASN A 102 9.28 -11.01 32.23
CA ASN A 102 8.83 -9.64 32.52
C ASN A 102 7.53 -9.33 31.76
N GLN A 103 6.39 -9.40 32.46
CA GLN A 103 5.12 -8.95 31.89
C GLN A 103 5.11 -7.42 31.71
N LEU A 104 4.69 -6.95 30.54
CA LEU A 104 4.63 -5.52 30.21
C LEU A 104 3.17 -5.07 30.05
N SER A 105 2.88 -3.84 30.50
CA SER A 105 1.62 -3.14 30.22
C SER A 105 1.95 -1.73 29.74
N LEU A 106 1.88 -1.50 28.42
CA LEU A 106 2.35 -0.28 27.77
C LEU A 106 1.17 0.59 27.34
N THR A 107 1.22 1.88 27.63
CA THR A 107 0.37 2.90 27.02
C THR A 107 0.71 3.11 25.55
N LEU A 108 -0.18 3.77 24.80
CA LEU A 108 0.10 4.15 23.41
C LEU A 108 1.30 5.11 23.32
N ASP A 109 1.40 6.09 24.24
CA ASP A 109 2.50 7.06 24.27
C ASP A 109 3.85 6.38 24.54
N GLU A 110 3.91 5.43 25.47
CA GLU A 110 5.12 4.65 25.74
C GLU A 110 5.53 3.80 24.54
N LEU A 111 4.57 3.28 23.78
CA LEU A 111 4.85 2.52 22.56
C LEU A 111 5.37 3.43 21.44
N GLN A 112 4.82 4.63 21.29
CA GLN A 112 5.21 5.62 20.28
C GLN A 112 6.56 6.29 20.58
N ALA A 113 6.96 6.37 21.85
CA ALA A 113 8.25 6.91 22.26
C ALA A 113 9.45 6.00 21.92
N ARG A 114 9.20 4.75 21.51
CA ARG A 114 10.23 3.76 21.18
C ARG A 114 10.77 3.96 19.75
N ALA A 115 11.83 3.22 19.42
CA ALA A 115 12.46 3.29 18.10
C ALA A 115 11.46 2.88 17.00
N ARG A 116 11.22 3.80 16.07
CA ARG A 116 10.30 3.61 14.94
C ARG A 116 11.01 2.97 13.76
N GLN A 117 10.37 1.97 13.17
CA GLN A 117 10.74 1.35 11.90
C GLN A 117 9.62 1.55 10.89
N GLU A 118 9.99 1.75 9.62
CA GLU A 118 9.05 1.77 8.50
C GLU A 118 9.34 0.61 7.54
N LEU A 119 8.29 -0.04 7.06
CA LEU A 119 8.37 -1.11 6.06
C LEU A 119 7.20 -0.97 5.09
N THR A 120 7.45 -1.22 3.80
CA THR A 120 6.36 -1.41 2.82
C THR A 120 6.10 -2.89 2.69
N PHE A 121 4.87 -3.33 2.94
CA PHE A 121 4.48 -4.71 2.75
C PHE A 121 3.00 -4.81 2.36
N THR A 122 2.69 -5.84 1.58
CA THR A 122 1.34 -6.21 1.18
C THR A 122 0.70 -7.07 2.27
N LEU A 123 -0.53 -6.75 2.63
CA LEU A 123 -1.38 -7.60 3.44
C LEU A 123 -2.43 -8.23 2.51
N GLU A 124 -2.52 -9.55 2.52
CA GLU A 124 -3.53 -10.30 1.77
C GLU A 124 -4.29 -11.20 2.75
N CYS A 125 -5.62 -11.18 2.65
CA CYS A 125 -6.49 -12.08 3.38
C CYS A 125 -6.31 -13.50 2.84
N ALA A 126 -6.13 -14.49 3.74
CA ALA A 126 -6.10 -15.89 3.34
C ALA A 126 -7.42 -16.37 2.67
N GLY A 127 -8.51 -15.63 2.87
CA GLY A 127 -9.79 -15.89 2.21
C GLY A 127 -9.95 -15.24 0.84
N ASN A 128 -8.98 -14.46 0.34
CA ASN A 128 -9.04 -13.82 -0.97
C ASN A 128 -9.29 -14.88 -2.06
N HIS A 129 -10.31 -14.69 -2.91
CA HIS A 129 -10.86 -15.69 -3.87
C HIS A 129 -11.53 -16.93 -3.25
N GLY A 130 -11.78 -16.94 -1.94
CA GLY A 130 -12.45 -18.04 -1.24
C GLY A 130 -13.96 -18.07 -1.41
N LEU A 131 -14.57 -16.96 -1.86
CA LEU A 131 -16.00 -16.80 -2.12
C LEU A 131 -16.20 -16.08 -3.47
N PRO A 132 -17.32 -16.29 -4.19
CA PRO A 132 -17.57 -15.66 -5.50
C PRO A 132 -17.56 -14.13 -5.52
N PHE A 133 -17.83 -13.51 -4.37
CA PHE A 133 -17.90 -12.06 -4.19
C PHE A 133 -16.71 -11.50 -3.39
N PHE A 134 -15.76 -12.36 -2.99
CA PHE A 134 -14.61 -11.95 -2.17
C PHE A 134 -13.33 -12.03 -2.99
N ASP A 135 -13.12 -10.98 -3.77
CA ASP A 135 -11.95 -10.77 -4.62
C ASP A 135 -11.49 -9.32 -4.43
N GLY A 136 -10.21 -9.14 -4.09
CA GLY A 136 -9.68 -7.85 -3.66
C GLY A 136 -9.47 -7.71 -2.15
N GLY A 137 -9.38 -8.83 -1.42
CA GLY A 137 -8.95 -8.87 -0.01
C GLY A 137 -7.44 -8.65 0.14
N ILE A 138 -6.88 -7.64 -0.52
CA ILE A 138 -5.44 -7.37 -0.62
C ILE A 138 -5.16 -5.86 -0.68
N GLY A 139 -4.09 -5.42 -0.04
CA GLY A 139 -3.64 -4.03 -0.10
C GLY A 139 -2.15 -3.89 0.22
N ASN A 140 -1.49 -2.88 -0.34
CA ASN A 140 -0.07 -2.60 -0.09
C ASN A 140 0.12 -1.24 0.55
N ALA A 141 0.73 -1.20 1.73
CA ALA A 141 0.89 0.02 2.50
C ALA A 141 2.31 0.20 3.03
N ARG A 142 2.62 1.44 3.42
CA ARG A 142 3.79 1.76 4.23
C ARG A 142 3.40 1.78 5.69
N TRP A 143 3.89 0.79 6.41
CA TRP A 143 3.62 0.55 7.81
C TRP A 143 4.70 1.16 8.66
N ALA A 144 4.31 1.68 9.83
CA ALA A 144 5.23 2.29 10.76
C ALA A 144 4.88 1.94 12.20
N GLY A 145 5.90 1.65 13.00
CA GLY A 145 5.70 1.34 14.41
C GLY A 145 6.97 0.90 15.09
N THR A 146 6.81 0.38 16.30
CA THR A 146 7.90 -0.16 17.11
C THR A 146 8.09 -1.65 16.78
N PRO A 147 9.32 -2.13 16.52
CA PRO A 147 9.56 -3.54 16.22
C PRO A 147 9.15 -4.47 17.38
N LEU A 148 8.33 -5.49 17.09
CA LEU A 148 7.90 -6.47 18.10
C LEU A 148 9.07 -7.20 18.77
N ALA A 149 10.11 -7.54 18.00
CA ALA A 149 11.29 -8.23 18.52
C ALA A 149 11.97 -7.45 19.67
N ALA A 150 11.98 -6.12 19.62
CA ALA A 150 12.55 -5.31 20.68
C ALA A 150 11.70 -5.37 21.96
N LEU A 151 10.37 -5.41 21.83
CA LEU A 151 9.45 -5.56 22.96
C LEU A 151 9.57 -6.94 23.60
N LEU A 152 9.67 -7.99 22.79
CA LEU A 152 9.83 -9.37 23.28
C LEU A 152 11.19 -9.60 23.94
N ALA A 153 12.24 -8.92 23.48
CA ALA A 153 13.55 -8.96 24.12
C ALA A 153 13.51 -8.31 25.52
N GLU A 154 12.76 -7.22 25.70
CA GLU A 154 12.53 -6.59 27.01
C GLU A 154 11.66 -7.47 27.93
N ALA A 155 10.67 -8.15 27.35
CA ALA A 155 9.82 -9.07 28.10
C ALA A 155 10.54 -10.37 28.52
N GLU A 156 11.67 -10.71 27.89
CA GLU A 156 12.45 -11.94 28.13
C GLU A 156 11.60 -13.22 27.95
N VAL A 157 11.37 -13.62 26.69
CA VAL A 157 10.63 -14.84 26.34
C VAL A 157 11.30 -16.09 26.93
N LEU A 158 10.50 -16.91 27.62
CA LEU A 158 10.94 -18.16 28.23
C LEU A 158 11.02 -19.28 27.17
N GLU A 159 11.98 -20.19 27.36
CA GLU A 159 12.13 -21.41 26.55
C GLU A 159 11.08 -22.50 26.88
#